data_AF-A0A920BHQ1-F1
#
_entry.id   AF-A0A920BHQ1-F1
#
_cell.length_a   1.000
_cell.length_b   1.000
_cell.length_c   1.000
_cell.angle_alpha   90.00
_cell.angle_beta   90.00
_cell.angle_gamma   90.00
#
_symmetry.space_group_name_H-M   'P 1'
#
loop_
_entity.id
_entity.type
_entity.pdbx_description
1 polymer ?
#
loop_
_entity_poly.entity_id
_entity_poly.type
_entity_poly.pdbx_seq_one_letter_code
_entity_poly.pdbx_strand_id
1 'polypeptide(L)' 'MPQKSYDILAVGNAIIDVFSQCDDDFLQQHSIEKGGMNLQMRRHLNRFLRPFRRLRPRN' A
#
# COMPACT_ATOMS: atom_id res chain seq x y z
N MET A 1 22.91 -30.51 19.16
CA MET A 1 22.38 -29.15 18.90
C MET A 1 20.87 -29.23 19.03
N PRO A 2 20.22 -28.44 19.90
CA PRO A 2 18.76 -28.54 20.01
C PRO A 2 18.14 -28.05 18.71
N GLN A 3 17.30 -28.89 18.12
CA GLN A 3 16.58 -28.59 16.89
C GLN A 3 15.51 -27.54 17.21
N LYS A 4 15.59 -26.38 16.55
CA LYS A 4 14.57 -25.35 16.71
C LYS A 4 13.26 -25.84 16.08
N SER A 5 12.29 -26.17 16.93
CA SER A 5 10.91 -26.42 16.50
C SER A 5 10.18 -25.09 16.41
N TYR A 6 9.66 -24.77 15.24
CA TYR A 6 8.76 -23.64 15.06
C TYR A 6 7.37 -24.18 14.74
N ASP A 7 6.35 -23.64 15.41
CA ASP A 7 4.96 -24.00 15.13
C ASP A 7 4.50 -23.40 13.80
N ILE A 8 4.90 -22.16 13.52
CA ILE A 8 4.60 -21.45 12.27
C ILE A 8 5.77 -20.53 11.91
N LEU A 9 6.15 -20.53 10.63
CA LEU A 9 7.09 -19.59 10.05
C LEU A 9 6.42 -18.90 8.86
N ALA A 10 6.42 -17.57 8.85
CA ALA A 10 5.90 -16.76 7.75
C ALA A 10 7.00 -15.89 7.16
N VAL A 11 6.98 -15.76 5.84
CA VAL A 11 7.85 -14.85 5.07
C VAL A 11 6.94 -14.00 4.21
N GLY A 12 7.09 -12.68 4.30
CA GLY A 12 6.32 -11.73 3.54
C GLY A 12 7.05 -10.41 3.42
N ASN A 13 6.63 -9.60 2.46
CA ASN A 13 7.17 -8.26 2.31
C ASN A 13 6.73 -7.41 3.51
N ALA A 14 7.68 -6.70 4.14
CA ALA A 14 7.36 -5.69 5.13
C ALA A 14 6.76 -4.47 4.41
N ILE A 15 5.43 -4.35 4.43
CA ILE A 15 4.67 -3.28 3.79
C ILE A 15 3.81 -2.54 4.83
N ILE A 16 3.51 -1.28 4.55
CA ILE A 16 2.66 -0.42 5.39
C ILE A 16 1.48 0.04 4.53
N ASP A 17 0.27 -0.17 5.02
CA ASP A 17 -0.96 0.27 4.33
C ASP A 17 -1.26 1.74 4.61
N VAL A 18 -1.66 2.46 3.57
CA VAL A 18 -2.15 3.84 3.65
C VAL A 18 -3.55 3.88 3.06
N PHE A 19 -4.54 4.26 3.86
CA PHE A 19 -5.93 4.37 3.45
C PHE A 19 -6.32 5.85 3.26
N SER A 20 -6.99 6.14 2.14
CA SER A 20 -7.58 7.44 1.86
C SER A 20 -8.84 7.26 1.02
N GLN A 21 -9.80 8.17 1.17
CA GLN A 21 -10.94 8.25 0.25
C GLN A 21 -10.47 8.76 -1.12
N CYS A 22 -11.04 8.18 -2.18
CA CYS A 22 -10.90 8.61 -3.56
C CYS A 22 -12.21 8.28 -4.31
N ASP A 23 -12.43 8.97 -5.42
CA ASP A 23 -13.55 8.78 -6.34
C ASP A 23 -13.16 7.90 -7.53
N ASP A 24 -14.17 7.43 -8.27
CA ASP A 24 -13.95 6.57 -9.44
C ASP A 24 -13.18 7.31 -10.56
N ASP A 25 -13.33 8.63 -10.66
CA ASP A 25 -12.59 9.48 -11.59
C ASP A 25 -11.08 9.45 -11.32
N PHE A 26 -10.66 9.49 -10.04
CA PHE A 26 -9.26 9.35 -9.65
C PHE A 26 -8.69 7.99 -10.03
N LEU A 27 -9.47 6.92 -9.84
CA LEU A 27 -9.07 5.56 -10.25
C LEU A 27 -8.86 5.49 -11.76
N GLN A 28 -9.78 6.05 -12.54
CA GLN A 28 -9.70 6.06 -14.01
C GLN A 28 -8.51 6.90 -14.50
N GLN A 29 -8.27 8.08 -13.91
CA GLN A 29 -7.16 8.96 -14.28
C GLN A 29 -5.79 8.30 -14.07
N HIS A 30 -5.68 7.43 -13.06
CA HIS A 30 -4.44 6.73 -12.71
C HIS A 30 -4.38 5.29 -13.22
N SER A 31 -5.35 4.87 -14.04
CA SER A 31 -5.47 3.51 -14.58
C SER A 31 -5.43 2.42 -13.49
N ILE A 32 -6.10 2.66 -12.35
CA ILE A 32 -6.19 1.72 -11.24
C ILE A 32 -7.48 0.92 -11.36
N GLU A 33 -7.35 -0.40 -11.46
CA GLU A 33 -8.48 -1.31 -11.38
C GLU A 33 -9.06 -1.33 -9.95
N LYS A 34 -10.38 -1.10 -9.83
CA LYS A 34 -11.09 -1.11 -8.55
C LYS A 34 -11.08 -2.52 -7.96
N GLY A 35 -10.55 -2.65 -6.74
CA GLY A 35 -10.39 -3.94 -6.05
C GLY A 35 -9.16 -4.75 -6.48
N GLY A 36 -8.37 -4.27 -7.44
CA GLY A 36 -7.11 -4.89 -7.85
C GLY A 36 -5.93 -4.50 -6.96
N MET A 37 -4.84 -5.26 -7.07
CA MET A 37 -3.56 -4.92 -6.44
C MET A 37 -2.54 -4.54 -7.52
N ASN A 38 -2.06 -3.30 -7.46
CA ASN A 38 -1.13 -2.76 -8.45
C ASN A 38 0.28 -2.61 -7.84
N LEU A 39 1.28 -3.26 -8.44
CA LEU A 39 2.68 -3.03 -8.08
C LEU A 39 3.19 -1.76 -8.75
N GLN A 40 3.59 -0.76 -7.94
CA GLN A 40 4.00 0.56 -8.43
C GLN A 40 5.49 0.81 -8.18
N MET A 41 6.19 1.40 -9.16
CA MET A 41 7.58 1.80 -8.99
C MET A 41 7.68 3.02 -8.06
N ARG A 42 8.71 3.07 -7.20
CA ARG A 42 8.92 4.14 -6.19
C ARG A 42 8.77 5.57 -6.72
N ARG A 43 9.25 5.86 -7.93
CA ARG A 43 9.14 7.21 -8.53
C ARG A 43 7.69 7.61 -8.81
N HIS A 44 6.86 6.65 -9.20
CA HIS A 44 5.44 6.87 -9.47
C HIS A 44 4.63 6.93 -8.16
N LEU A 45 4.99 6.13 -7.15
CA LEU A 45 4.35 6.16 -5.83
C LEU A 45 4.42 7.55 -5.18
N ASN A 46 5.58 8.20 -5.20
CA ASN A 46 5.72 9.54 -4.63
C ASN A 46 4.91 10.61 -5.38
N ARG A 47 4.62 10.42 -6.68
CA ARG A 47 3.73 11.32 -7.43
C ARG A 47 2.28 11.06 -7.03
N PHE A 48 1.92 9.79 -6.98
CA PHE A 48 0.57 9.33 -6.63
C PHE A 48 0.15 9.74 -5.21
N LEU A 49 1.06 9.67 -4.23
CA LEU A 49 0.76 10.00 -2.83
C LEU A 49 0.73 11.52 -2.55
N ARG A 50 1.13 12.38 -3.49
CA ARG A 50 1.18 13.85 -3.27
C ARG A 50 -0.17 14.47 -2.88
N PRO A 51 -1.29 14.14 -3.52
CA PRO A 51 -2.60 14.68 -3.15
C PRO A 51 -2.97 14.36 -1.69
N PHE A 52 -2.53 13.19 -1.20
CA PHE A 52 -2.87 12.69 0.14
C PHE A 52 -1.93 13.16 1.26
N ARG A 53 -0.80 13.83 0.94
CA ARG A 53 0.17 14.32 1.95
C ARG A 53 -0.39 15.34 2.94
N ARG A 54 -1.56 15.93 2.67
CA ARG A 54 -2.21 16.93 3.55
C ARG A 54 -3.15 16.32 4.58
N LEU A 55 -3.35 14.99 4.56
CA LEU A 55 -4.13 14.30 5.57
C LEU A 55 -3.31 14.23 6.87
N ARG A 56 -3.35 15.33 7.64
CA ARG A 56 -2.93 15.30 9.05
C ARG A 56 -3.85 14.33 9.79
N PRO A 57 -3.34 13.59 10.79
CA PRO A 57 -4.21 12.88 11.72
C PRO A 57 -5.14 13.94 12.33
N ARG A 58 -6.45 13.79 12.14
CA ARG A 58 -7.40 14.43 13.04
C ARG A 58 -7.25 13.66 14.35
N ASN A 59 -6.71 14.34 15.38
CA ASN A 59 -6.81 13.87 16.76
C ASN A 59 -8.27 13.57 17.11
#